data_AF-A0A9D7WLL1-F1
#
_entry.id   AF-A0A9D7WLL1-F1
#
_cell.length_a   1.000
_cell.length_b   1.000
_cell.length_c   1.000
_cell.angle_alpha   90.00
_cell.angle_beta   90.00
_cell.angle_gamma   90.00
#
_symmetry.space_group_name_H-M   'P 1'
#
loop_
_entity.id
_entity.type
_entity.pdbx_description
1 polymer ?
#
loop_
_entity_poly.entity_id
_entity_poly.type
_entity_poly.pdbx_seq_one_letter_code
_entity_poly.pdbx_strand_id
1 'polypeptide(L)'
;MSEQISKPYVLRAAEKIYLNVCKIKDEDLLDNEKAIENFIKTDDYDKLCSGEFHNEWLNIVKSNGNIDPGTNQKIPDETLRLLEIQRDTMMKELIKIPKLYDAKNHQLIELSKKAYNFLWRMCESYELWCRETKQENLITLKIID
;
A
#
# COMPACT_ATOMS: atom_id res chain seq x y z
N MET A 1 16.43 -22.94 11.24
CA MET A 1 16.11 -21.58 10.77
C MET A 1 14.85 -21.72 9.94
N SER A 2 13.72 -21.16 10.37
CA SER A 2 12.54 -21.10 9.51
C SER A 2 12.93 -20.33 8.26
N GLU A 3 12.80 -20.93 7.08
CA GLU A 3 12.94 -20.21 5.82
C GLU A 3 11.99 -19.01 5.88
N GLN A 4 12.54 -17.79 5.92
CA GLN A 4 11.73 -16.59 5.75
C GLN A 4 11.14 -16.66 4.35
N ILE A 5 9.85 -16.93 4.26
CA ILE A 5 9.12 -16.96 3.00
C ILE A 5 9.25 -15.58 2.37
N SER A 6 9.86 -15.51 1.20
CA SER A 6 10.05 -14.25 0.49
C SER A 6 8.69 -13.64 0.16
N LYS A 7 8.54 -12.36 0.47
CA LYS A 7 7.30 -11.60 0.24
C LYS A 7 7.02 -11.48 -1.27
N PRO A 8 5.82 -11.86 -1.75
CA PRO A 8 5.41 -11.59 -3.12
C PRO A 8 5.54 -10.11 -3.48
N TYR A 9 6.04 -9.81 -4.69
CA TYR A 9 6.20 -8.41 -5.15
C TYR A 9 4.90 -7.59 -5.10
N VAL A 10 3.75 -8.24 -5.32
CA VAL A 10 2.43 -7.61 -5.24
C VAL A 10 2.08 -7.07 -3.85
N LEU A 11 2.75 -7.54 -2.78
CA LEU A 11 2.56 -7.00 -1.43
C LEU A 11 3.43 -5.79 -1.13
N ARG A 12 4.29 -5.32 -2.05
CA ARG A 12 5.14 -4.13 -1.81
C ARG A 12 4.32 -2.88 -1.49
N ALA A 13 3.23 -2.64 -2.22
CA ALA A 13 2.35 -1.50 -1.96
C ALA A 13 1.61 -1.65 -0.63
N ALA A 14 1.12 -2.85 -0.33
CA ALA A 14 0.45 -3.17 0.94
C ALA A 14 1.36 -2.93 2.14
N GLU A 15 2.60 -3.42 2.07
CA GLU A 15 3.61 -3.19 3.10
C GLU A 15 3.91 -1.70 3.28
N LYS A 16 4.13 -0.95 2.18
CA LYS A 16 4.43 0.49 2.28
C LYS A 16 3.28 1.26 2.94
N ILE A 17 2.03 0.97 2.57
CA ILE A 17 0.84 1.53 3.22
C ILE A 17 0.84 1.17 4.70
N TYR A 18 0.96 -0.13 5.01
CA TYR A 18 0.91 -0.65 6.37
C TYR A 18 1.93 0.00 7.30
N LEU A 19 3.21 0.03 6.89
CA LEU A 19 4.29 0.60 7.68
C LEU A 19 4.11 2.11 7.92
N ASN A 20 3.61 2.83 6.92
CA ASN A 20 3.32 4.26 7.08
C ASN A 20 2.13 4.49 8.04
N VAL A 21 1.09 3.66 7.96
CA VAL A 21 -0.05 3.72 8.91
C VAL A 21 0.43 3.40 10.33
N CYS A 22 1.27 2.39 10.52
CA CYS A 22 1.88 2.08 11.83
C CYS A 22 2.65 3.29 12.36
N LYS A 23 3.49 3.90 11.52
CA LYS A 23 4.27 5.09 11.91
C LYS A 23 3.36 6.25 12.36
N ILE A 24 2.33 6.58 11.58
CA ILE A 24 1.37 7.64 11.91
C ILE A 24 0.64 7.32 13.22
N LYS A 25 0.23 6.06 13.40
CA LYS A 25 -0.44 5.59 14.60
C LYS A 25 0.42 5.81 15.84
N ASP A 26 1.69 5.45 15.78
CA ASP A 26 2.62 5.52 16.90
C ASP A 26 3.05 6.96 17.22
N GLU A 27 3.31 7.78 16.20
CA GLU A 27 3.73 9.18 16.37
C GLU A 27 2.63 10.05 17.01
N ASP A 28 1.38 9.84 16.62
CA ASP A 28 0.23 10.65 17.06
C ASP A 28 -0.66 9.96 18.12
N LEU A 29 -0.27 8.77 18.61
CA LEU A 29 -1.03 7.93 19.55
C LEU A 29 -2.50 7.72 19.13
N LEU A 30 -2.71 7.38 17.85
CA LEU A 30 -4.03 7.25 17.23
C LEU A 30 -4.59 5.83 17.32
N ASP A 31 -5.90 5.70 17.13
CA ASP A 31 -6.52 4.43 16.75
C ASP A 31 -6.27 4.12 15.25
N ASN A 32 -6.61 2.90 14.81
CA ASN A 32 -6.33 2.46 13.44
C ASN A 32 -7.13 3.26 12.40
N GLU A 33 -8.37 3.61 12.71
CA GLU A 33 -9.25 4.38 11.83
C GLU A 33 -8.62 5.76 11.55
N LYS A 34 -8.25 6.51 12.61
CA LYS A 34 -7.62 7.82 12.49
C LYS A 34 -6.25 7.76 11.84
N ALA A 35 -5.47 6.70 12.08
CA ALA A 35 -4.17 6.53 11.43
C ALA A 35 -4.33 6.39 9.90
N ILE A 36 -5.32 5.63 9.43
CA ILE A 36 -5.61 5.48 8.00
C ILE A 36 -6.18 6.78 7.41
N GLU A 37 -7.08 7.48 8.12
CA GLU A 37 -7.57 8.79 7.69
C GLU A 37 -6.46 9.84 7.56
N ASN A 38 -5.48 9.80 8.46
CA ASN A 38 -4.32 10.68 8.40
C ASN A 38 -3.35 10.27 7.28
N PHE A 39 -3.21 8.98 6.98
CA PHE A 39 -2.40 8.52 5.85
C PHE A 39 -2.84 9.14 4.51
N ILE A 40 -4.14 9.33 4.29
CA ILE A 40 -4.70 9.98 3.09
C ILE A 40 -4.16 11.41 2.87
N LYS A 41 -3.66 12.07 3.92
CA LYS A 41 -3.15 13.44 3.87
C LYS A 41 -1.65 13.52 3.56
N THR A 42 -0.98 12.38 3.36
CA THR A 42 0.48 12.29 3.20
C THR A 42 0.94 12.31 1.74
N ASP A 43 2.20 12.68 1.53
CA ASP A 43 2.84 12.60 0.20
C ASP A 43 2.94 11.16 -0.31
N ASP A 44 3.09 10.18 0.60
CA ASP A 44 3.09 8.76 0.23
C ASP A 44 1.74 8.33 -0.36
N TYR A 45 0.63 8.83 0.19
CA TYR A 45 -0.70 8.63 -0.42
C TYR A 45 -0.77 9.27 -1.81
N ASP A 46 -0.27 10.50 -1.96
CA ASP A 46 -0.24 11.20 -3.25
C ASP A 46 0.53 10.43 -4.31
N LYS A 47 1.67 9.82 -3.95
CA LYS A 47 2.47 8.96 -4.84
C LYS A 47 1.75 7.67 -5.24
N LEU A 48 0.90 7.12 -4.36
CA LEU A 48 0.07 5.95 -4.70
C LEU A 48 -1.05 6.35 -5.66
N CYS A 49 -1.68 7.51 -5.44
CA CYS A 49 -2.75 8.04 -6.29
C CYS A 49 -2.27 8.34 -7.71
N SER A 50 -1.05 8.86 -7.86
CA SER A 50 -0.45 9.18 -9.16
C SER A 50 0.16 7.96 -9.86
N GLY A 51 0.33 6.84 -9.16
CA GLY A 51 1.07 5.66 -9.61
C GLY A 51 2.59 5.85 -9.60
N GLU A 52 3.09 6.98 -9.11
CA GLU A 52 4.52 7.31 -9.00
C GLU A 52 5.27 6.27 -8.17
N PHE A 53 4.67 5.80 -7.06
CA PHE A 53 5.25 4.75 -6.22
C PHE A 53 5.65 3.49 -7.03
N HIS A 54 4.76 3.01 -7.91
CA HIS A 54 5.07 1.86 -8.76
C HIS A 54 6.04 2.23 -9.87
N ASN A 55 5.85 3.39 -10.50
CA ASN A 55 6.65 3.81 -11.65
C ASN A 55 8.12 3.98 -11.27
N GLU A 56 8.43 4.60 -10.12
CA GLU A 56 9.79 4.76 -9.62
C GLU A 56 10.53 3.42 -9.55
N TRP A 57 9.92 2.42 -8.90
CA TRP A 57 10.54 1.10 -8.73
C TRP A 57 10.55 0.28 -10.02
N LEU A 58 9.44 0.26 -10.79
CA LEU A 58 9.37 -0.49 -12.06
C LEU A 58 10.37 0.04 -13.09
N ASN A 59 10.62 1.35 -13.14
CA ASN A 59 11.61 1.93 -14.03
C ASN A 59 13.03 1.44 -13.69
N ILE A 60 13.37 1.39 -12.39
CA ILE A 60 14.66 0.85 -11.93
C ILE A 60 14.79 -0.61 -12.36
N VAL A 61 13.80 -1.45 -12.05
CA VAL A 61 13.81 -2.88 -12.39
C VAL A 61 13.94 -3.11 -13.90
N LYS A 62 13.17 -2.40 -14.73
CA LYS A 62 13.20 -2.55 -16.19
C LYS A 62 14.53 -2.09 -16.78
N SER A 63 15.11 -1.01 -16.27
CA SER A 63 16.44 -0.55 -16.72
C SER A 63 17.56 -1.53 -16.36
N ASN A 64 17.36 -2.37 -15.34
CA ASN A 64 18.30 -3.39 -14.88
C ASN A 64 17.97 -4.80 -15.42
N GLY A 65 17.33 -4.92 -16.58
CA GLY A 65 17.04 -6.22 -17.20
C GLY A 65 16.03 -7.08 -16.44
N ASN A 66 15.06 -6.44 -15.78
CA ASN A 66 14.04 -7.04 -14.92
C ASN A 66 14.63 -7.72 -13.67
N ILE A 67 15.73 -7.19 -13.13
CA ILE A 67 16.35 -7.68 -11.88
C ILE A 67 15.99 -6.73 -10.73
N ASP A 68 15.42 -7.28 -9.66
CA ASP A 68 15.16 -6.54 -8.43
C ASP A 68 16.49 -6.16 -7.75
N PRO A 69 16.78 -4.86 -7.56
CA PRO A 69 18.01 -4.42 -6.91
C PRO A 69 18.12 -4.86 -5.44
N GLY A 70 16.99 -5.14 -4.76
CA GLY A 70 17.00 -5.55 -3.35
C GLY A 70 17.34 -7.03 -3.14
N THR A 71 16.90 -7.89 -4.05
CA THR A 71 17.06 -9.36 -3.92
C THR A 71 18.04 -9.94 -4.93
N ASN A 72 18.45 -9.17 -5.93
CA ASN A 72 19.22 -9.60 -7.10
C ASN A 72 18.54 -10.75 -7.88
N GLN A 73 17.21 -10.88 -7.76
CA GLN A 73 16.42 -11.89 -8.45
C GLN A 73 15.78 -11.31 -9.71
N LYS A 74 15.73 -12.13 -10.78
CA LYS A 74 15.00 -11.77 -11.99
C LYS A 74 13.49 -11.89 -11.73
N ILE A 75 12.77 -10.82 -12.03
CA ILE A 75 11.32 -10.74 -11.94
C ILE A 75 10.72 -11.24 -13.27
N PRO A 76 9.78 -12.20 -13.23
CA PRO A 76 9.06 -12.62 -14.43
C PRO A 76 8.25 -11.48 -15.05
N ASP A 77 8.13 -11.46 -16.37
CA ASP A 77 7.40 -10.43 -17.10
C ASP A 77 5.91 -10.40 -16.72
N GLU A 78 5.33 -11.55 -16.40
CA GLU A 78 3.95 -11.67 -15.89
C GLU A 78 3.80 -10.95 -14.55
N THR A 79 4.82 -11.02 -13.68
CA THR A 79 4.80 -10.33 -12.39
C THR A 79 4.90 -8.82 -12.59
N LEU A 80 5.73 -8.35 -13.52
CA LEU A 80 5.80 -6.92 -13.86
C LEU A 80 4.47 -6.40 -14.39
N ARG A 81 3.82 -7.17 -15.27
CA ARG A 81 2.49 -6.83 -15.80
C ARG A 81 1.43 -6.80 -14.69
N LEU A 82 1.47 -7.74 -13.75
CA LEU A 82 0.58 -7.74 -12.58
C LEU A 82 0.78 -6.48 -11.72
N LEU A 83 2.01 -6.01 -11.55
CA LEU A 83 2.31 -4.79 -10.80
C LEU A 83 1.83 -3.52 -11.51
N GLU A 84 1.86 -3.49 -12.84
CA GLU A 84 1.25 -2.41 -13.63
C GLU A 84 -0.27 -2.39 -13.50
N ILE A 85 -0.92 -3.57 -13.54
CA ILE A 85 -2.36 -3.69 -13.30
C ILE A 85 -2.72 -3.24 -11.87
N GLN A 86 -1.91 -3.63 -10.89
CA GLN A 86 -2.07 -3.18 -9.50
C GLN A 86 -1.96 -1.66 -9.41
N ARG A 87 -0.95 -1.04 -10.03
CA ARG A 87 -0.81 0.43 -10.09
C ARG A 87 -2.08 1.08 -10.63
N ASP A 88 -2.54 0.64 -11.80
CA ASP A 88 -3.72 1.22 -12.45
C ASP A 88 -5.00 1.05 -11.63
N THR A 89 -5.09 -0.05 -10.88
CA THR A 89 -6.17 -0.28 -9.93
C THR A 89 -6.09 0.70 -8.76
N MET A 90 -4.91 0.86 -8.17
CA MET A 90 -4.69 1.79 -7.05
C MET A 90 -5.02 3.24 -7.45
N MET A 91 -4.60 3.69 -8.63
CA MET A 91 -4.94 5.03 -9.13
C MET A 91 -6.46 5.27 -9.26
N LYS A 92 -7.24 4.21 -9.57
CA LYS A 92 -8.72 4.28 -9.67
C LYS A 92 -9.43 4.20 -8.33
N GLU A 93 -8.84 3.48 -7.37
CA GLU A 93 -9.42 3.30 -6.04
C GLU A 93 -9.08 4.47 -5.11
N LEU A 94 -7.89 5.06 -5.26
CA LEU A 94 -7.35 6.15 -4.46
C LEU A 94 -7.49 7.50 -5.16
N ILE A 95 -8.70 7.85 -5.62
CA ILE A 95 -8.90 9.14 -6.30
C ILE A 95 -8.62 10.28 -5.31
N LYS A 96 -7.67 11.15 -5.66
CA LYS A 96 -7.36 12.34 -4.87
C LYS A 96 -8.51 13.35 -4.97
N ILE A 97 -9.15 13.63 -3.83
CA ILE A 97 -10.18 14.65 -3.72
C ILE A 97 -9.50 16.02 -3.53
N PRO A 98 -9.76 17.01 -4.40
CA PRO A 98 -9.20 18.34 -4.22
C PRO A 98 -9.69 19.01 -2.94
N LYS A 99 -8.77 19.63 -2.18
CA LYS A 99 -9.03 20.26 -0.87
C LYS A 99 -10.10 21.37 -0.89
N LEU A 100 -10.45 21.90 -2.06
CA LEU A 100 -11.32 23.07 -2.24
C LEU A 100 -12.82 22.74 -2.30
N TYR A 101 -13.21 21.47 -2.27
CA TYR A 101 -14.61 21.12 -2.33
C TYR A 101 -15.23 21.06 -0.93
N ASP A 102 -16.35 21.77 -0.75
CA ASP A 102 -17.16 21.72 0.47
C ASP A 102 -17.56 20.27 0.78
N ALA A 103 -17.27 19.83 2.01
CA ALA A 103 -17.47 18.46 2.53
C ALA A 103 -18.95 17.98 2.55
N LYS A 104 -19.88 18.75 1.97
CA LYS A 104 -21.30 18.43 1.83
C LYS A 104 -21.66 17.71 0.52
N ASN A 105 -20.73 17.54 -0.41
CA ASN A 105 -21.00 16.79 -1.64
C ASN A 105 -20.98 15.27 -1.38
N HIS A 106 -22.14 14.63 -1.52
CA HIS A 106 -22.32 13.19 -1.33
C HIS A 106 -21.32 12.34 -2.12
N GLN A 107 -20.96 12.75 -3.35
CA GLN A 107 -19.99 12.04 -4.18
C GLN A 107 -18.58 12.01 -3.57
N LEU A 108 -18.17 13.09 -2.90
CA LEU A 108 -16.84 13.17 -2.28
C LEU A 108 -16.75 12.30 -1.04
N ILE A 109 -17.84 12.25 -0.26
CA ILE A 109 -17.93 11.37 0.91
C ILE A 109 -17.77 9.91 0.47
N GLU A 110 -18.44 9.50 -0.61
CA GLU A 110 -18.34 8.14 -1.13
C GLU A 110 -16.94 7.82 -1.68
N LEU A 111 -16.27 8.78 -2.35
CA LEU A 111 -14.88 8.61 -2.79
C LEU A 111 -13.91 8.47 -1.61
N SER A 112 -14.07 9.26 -0.55
CA SER A 112 -13.25 9.14 0.67
C SER A 112 -13.44 7.79 1.35
N LYS A 113 -14.69 7.32 1.49
CA LYS A 113 -14.99 5.99 2.04
C LYS A 113 -14.40 4.88 1.19
N LYS A 114 -14.46 5.01 -0.14
CA LYS A 114 -13.88 4.04 -1.07
C LYS A 114 -12.36 3.93 -0.86
N ALA A 115 -11.66 5.07 -0.83
CA ALA A 115 -10.21 5.10 -0.59
C ALA A 115 -9.85 4.52 0.79
N TYR A 116 -10.59 4.91 1.84
CA TYR A 116 -10.42 4.36 3.19
C TYR A 116 -10.55 2.83 3.22
N ASN A 117 -11.65 2.30 2.66
CA ASN A 117 -11.89 0.85 2.61
C ASN A 117 -10.80 0.12 1.84
N PHE A 118 -10.30 0.71 0.76
CA PHE A 118 -9.20 0.15 -0.01
C PHE A 118 -7.91 0.09 0.83
N LEU A 119 -7.55 1.17 1.51
CA LEU A 119 -6.36 1.23 2.39
C LEU A 119 -6.44 0.24 3.55
N TRP A 120 -7.63 0.12 4.16
CA TRP A 120 -7.90 -0.87 5.20
C TRP A 120 -7.62 -2.29 4.70
N ARG A 121 -8.15 -2.64 3.52
CA ARG A 121 -7.90 -3.96 2.89
C ARG A 121 -6.45 -4.21 2.53
N MET A 122 -5.69 -3.17 2.18
CA MET A 122 -4.26 -3.30 1.94
C MET A 122 -3.52 -3.64 3.25
N CYS A 123 -3.92 -3.02 4.36
CA CYS A 123 -3.37 -3.36 5.68
C CYS A 123 -3.74 -4.79 6.11
N GLU A 124 -5.00 -5.19 5.94
CA GLU A 124 -5.47 -6.56 6.17
C GLU A 124 -4.66 -7.57 5.36
N SER A 125 -4.48 -7.31 4.06
CA SER A 125 -3.74 -8.21 3.16
C SER A 125 -2.29 -8.42 3.60
N TYR A 126 -1.65 -7.37 4.13
CA TYR A 126 -0.29 -7.48 4.65
C TYR A 126 -0.24 -8.30 5.95
N GLU A 127 -1.14 -8.05 6.90
CA GLU A 127 -1.19 -8.82 8.14
C GLU A 127 -1.57 -10.28 7.91
N LEU A 128 -2.51 -10.55 7.00
CA LEU A 128 -2.88 -11.92 6.60
C LEU A 128 -1.66 -12.68 6.08
N TRP A 129 -0.87 -12.07 5.19
CA TRP A 129 0.37 -12.67 4.71
C TRP A 129 1.37 -12.90 5.85
N CYS A 130 1.53 -11.95 6.78
CA CYS A 130 2.41 -12.12 7.94
C CYS A 130 1.96 -13.33 8.79
N ARG A 131 0.67 -13.46 9.06
CA ARG A 131 0.10 -14.59 9.83
C ARG A 131 0.29 -15.92 9.12
N GLU A 132 -0.06 -15.99 7.82
CA GLU A 132 0.06 -17.21 7.02
C GLU A 132 1.50 -17.70 6.86
N THR A 133 2.47 -16.77 6.85
CA THR A 133 3.90 -17.07 6.78
C THR A 133 4.58 -17.19 8.14
N LYS A 134 3.82 -17.16 9.25
CA LYS A 134 4.31 -17.25 10.65
C LYS A 134 5.28 -16.13 11.05
N GLN A 135 5.09 -14.94 10.48
CA GLN A 135 5.85 -13.70 10.77
C GLN A 135 5.01 -12.75 11.64
N GLU A 136 4.34 -13.27 12.67
CA GLU A 136 3.41 -12.52 13.53
C GLU A 136 4.06 -11.34 14.25
N ASN A 137 5.38 -11.36 14.44
CA ASN A 137 6.13 -10.25 15.02
C ASN A 137 6.14 -8.97 14.17
N LEU A 138 5.70 -9.04 12.90
CA LEU A 138 5.52 -7.88 12.02
C LEU A 138 4.13 -7.25 12.15
N ILE A 139 3.19 -7.93 12.81
CA ILE A 139 1.81 -7.48 12.98
C ILE A 139 1.74 -6.49 14.16
N THR A 140 1.39 -5.24 13.84
CA THR A 140 1.30 -4.12 14.78
C THR A 140 -0.11 -3.55 14.88
N LEU A 141 -0.82 -3.35 13.76
CA LEU A 141 -2.15 -2.75 13.74
C LEU A 141 -3.23 -3.69 14.30
N LYS A 142 -3.06 -5.00 14.15
CA LYS A 142 -4.01 -6.04 14.61
C LYS A 142 -5.41 -5.81 14.04
N ILE A 143 -5.47 -5.58 12.74
CA ILE A 143 -6.72 -5.39 12.00
C ILE A 143 -7.42 -6.73 11.74
N ILE A 144 -6.65 -7.81 11.63
CA ILE A 144 -7.16 -9.17 11.38
C ILE A 144 -7.56 -9.95 12.64
N ASP A 145 -7.47 -9.31 13.81
CA ASP A 145 -7.87 -9.84 15.13
C ASP A 145 -9.33 -9.51 15.43
#